data_AF-A0A257X6M0-F1
#
_entry.id   AF-A0A257X6M0-F1
#
_cell.length_a   1.000
_cell.length_b   1.000
_cell.length_c   1.000
_cell.angle_alpha   90.00
_cell.angle_beta   90.00
_cell.angle_gamma   90.00
#
_symmetry.space_group_name_H-M   'P 1'
#
loop_
_entity.id
_entity.type
_entity.pdbx_description
1 polymer ?
#
loop_
_entity_poly.entity_id
_entity_poly.type
_entity_poly.pdbx_seq_one_letter_code
_entity_poly.pdbx_strand_id
1 'polypeptide(L)'
;MARGRLSMGTRRATMRNLARPASACAGLSILAALATPALAQGRTTPQPAFELVSQGHLKVLTATARNDGDGLSVSGLVRRAPHWKTGVQGHLDVEAYDVVGARLGSSSVVWRGSLGGGGHNQAARYRADFPGLSASQVTRVVVRYSPVAHAAEPSEAAR
;
A
#
# COMPACT_ATOMS: atom_id res chain seq x y z
N MET A 1 7.29 66.36 -2.51
CA MET A 1 7.90 67.21 -1.46
C MET A 1 7.40 66.76 -0.09
N ALA A 2 8.27 66.82 0.93
CA ALA A 2 8.07 66.60 2.39
C ALA A 2 7.64 65.17 2.83
N ARG A 3 8.52 64.30 3.34
CA ARG A 3 9.24 64.26 4.66
C ARG A 3 8.32 64.01 5.86
N GLY A 4 8.61 62.94 6.61
CA GLY A 4 8.10 62.74 7.98
C GLY A 4 8.49 61.39 8.59
N ARG A 5 9.73 61.28 9.08
CA ARG A 5 10.25 60.17 9.89
C ARG A 5 10.35 60.66 11.34
N LEU A 6 9.75 59.96 12.31
CA LEU A 6 10.02 60.09 13.76
C LEU A 6 9.85 58.69 14.37
N SER A 7 10.91 58.01 14.82
CA SER A 7 11.64 58.20 16.10
C SER A 7 10.86 57.59 17.27
N MET A 8 11.23 56.37 17.70
CA MET A 8 12.13 56.08 18.83
C MET A 8 11.45 56.22 20.19
N GLY A 9 11.33 55.09 20.89
CA GLY A 9 10.76 55.01 22.24
C GLY A 9 11.27 53.79 22.99
N THR A 10 12.60 53.71 23.17
CA THR A 10 13.25 52.88 24.18
C THR A 10 12.68 53.18 25.57
N ARG A 11 12.19 52.15 26.27
CA ARG A 11 12.17 52.17 27.75
C ARG A 11 12.70 50.85 28.29
N ARG A 12 14.02 50.83 28.53
CA ARG A 12 14.61 50.03 29.61
C ARG A 12 14.11 50.63 30.93
N ALA A 13 13.52 49.81 31.78
CA ALA A 13 13.36 50.12 33.19
C ALA A 13 14.09 49.03 34.00
N THR A 14 15.31 49.38 34.39
CA THR A 14 16.11 48.80 35.47
C THR A 14 15.52 49.23 36.81
N MET A 15 15.27 48.31 37.75
CA MET A 15 15.44 48.41 39.23
C MET A 15 15.27 46.99 39.80
N ARG A 16 16.27 46.23 40.24
CA ARG A 16 17.19 46.31 41.41
C ARG A 16 16.52 46.09 42.78
N ASN A 17 16.78 44.89 43.33
CA ASN A 17 16.84 44.44 44.75
C ASN A 17 15.56 44.59 45.61
N LEU A 18 15.20 43.69 46.54
CA LEU A 18 15.96 43.04 47.61
C LEU A 18 15.13 41.88 48.24
N ALA A 19 15.84 40.98 48.93
CA ALA A 19 15.44 40.22 50.14
C ALA A 19 14.59 38.92 50.07
N ARG A 20 15.28 37.82 50.43
CA ARG A 20 14.92 36.54 51.12
C ARG A 20 13.74 36.61 52.13
N PRO A 21 13.35 35.49 52.81
CA PRO A 21 13.22 34.06 52.43
C PRO A 21 11.84 33.48 52.90
N ALA A 22 11.50 32.24 52.56
CA ALA A 22 10.87 31.25 53.47
C ALA A 22 10.23 30.07 52.71
N SER A 23 10.49 28.88 53.26
CA SER A 23 9.91 27.58 52.96
C SER A 23 8.38 27.58 52.80
N ALA A 24 7.85 26.66 51.98
CA ALA A 24 7.14 25.49 52.51
C ALA A 24 6.60 24.60 51.39
N CYS A 25 6.77 23.30 51.63
CA CYS A 25 6.29 22.14 50.92
C CYS A 25 4.83 22.19 50.42
N ALA A 26 4.60 21.71 49.20
CA ALA A 26 3.53 20.75 48.91
C ALA A 26 3.81 20.10 47.55
N GLY A 27 4.38 18.89 47.59
CA GLY A 27 4.62 18.06 46.42
C GLY A 27 3.30 17.55 45.85
N LEU A 28 2.99 17.94 44.62
CA LEU A 28 2.00 17.29 43.78
C LEU A 28 2.76 16.30 42.90
N SER A 29 2.82 15.05 43.35
CA SER A 29 3.34 13.94 42.55
C SER A 29 2.42 13.75 41.34
N ILE A 30 2.86 14.22 40.17
CA ILE A 30 2.21 13.91 38.90
C ILE A 30 2.47 12.42 38.65
N LEU A 31 1.47 11.58 38.92
CA LEU A 31 1.42 10.21 38.44
C LEU A 31 1.28 10.30 36.91
N ALA A 32 2.41 10.31 36.22
CA ALA A 32 2.45 10.13 34.78
C ALA A 32 1.98 8.69 34.50
N ALA A 33 0.68 8.55 34.26
CA ALA A 33 0.13 7.33 33.68
C ALA A 33 0.86 7.11 32.35
N LEU A 34 1.74 6.10 32.33
CA LEU A 34 2.27 5.55 31.09
C LEU A 34 1.08 5.00 30.32
N ALA A 35 0.49 5.84 29.47
CA ALA A 35 -0.44 5.41 28.46
C ALA A 35 0.37 4.55 27.49
N THR A 36 0.46 3.26 27.76
CA THR A 36 0.89 2.27 26.78
C THR A 36 -0.02 2.45 25.57
N PRO A 37 0.48 2.88 24.40
CA PRO A 37 -0.32 2.72 23.21
C PRO A 37 -0.48 1.21 23.06
N ALA A 38 -1.67 0.71 23.36
CA ALA A 38 -2.06 -0.62 22.93
C ALA A 38 -1.99 -0.57 21.40
N LEU A 39 -0.84 -0.96 20.86
CA LEU A 39 -0.72 -1.30 19.46
C LEU A 39 -1.80 -2.36 19.27
N ALA A 40 -2.85 -2.00 18.54
CA ALA A 40 -3.82 -2.94 18.04
C ALA A 40 -3.04 -3.93 17.17
N GLN A 41 -2.51 -4.98 17.80
CA GLN A 41 -2.01 -6.17 17.12
C GLN A 41 -3.24 -6.93 16.63
N GLY A 42 -3.96 -6.31 15.70
CA GLY A 42 -4.73 -7.08 14.73
C GLY A 42 -3.71 -8.02 14.12
N ARG A 43 -3.87 -9.32 14.41
CA ARG A 43 -3.00 -10.40 13.95
C ARG A 43 -3.00 -10.36 12.43
N THR A 44 -2.11 -9.54 11.87
CA THR A 44 -1.90 -9.42 10.43
C THR A 44 -1.11 -10.66 10.07
N THR A 45 -1.82 -11.69 9.59
CA THR A 45 -1.15 -12.80 8.90
C THR A 45 -0.18 -12.16 7.91
N PRO A 46 1.13 -12.46 7.98
CA PRO A 46 2.12 -11.84 7.12
C PRO A 46 1.68 -11.98 5.66
N GLN A 47 1.56 -10.86 4.96
CA GLN A 47 1.30 -10.88 3.52
C GLN A 47 2.64 -11.10 2.80
N PRO A 48 2.64 -11.84 1.67
CA PRO A 48 3.83 -11.91 0.84
C PRO A 48 4.16 -10.51 0.27
N ALA A 49 5.41 -10.32 -0.13
CA ALA A 49 5.78 -9.15 -0.91
C ALA A 49 5.10 -9.20 -2.28
N PHE A 50 4.46 -8.12 -2.70
CA PHE A 50 3.79 -8.03 -4.00
C PHE A 50 4.58 -7.18 -4.98
N GLU A 51 4.86 -7.75 -6.14
CA GLU A 51 5.41 -7.05 -7.29
C GLU A 51 4.29 -6.83 -8.32
N LEU A 52 3.85 -5.58 -8.48
CA LEU A 52 2.73 -5.22 -9.37
C LEU A 52 3.27 -4.67 -10.69
N VAL A 53 3.29 -5.51 -11.72
CA VAL A 53 3.82 -5.15 -13.03
C VAL A 53 2.69 -4.71 -13.95
N SER A 54 2.48 -3.40 -14.01
CA SER A 54 1.56 -2.76 -14.96
C SER A 54 2.20 -2.64 -16.33
N GLN A 55 1.48 -2.98 -17.39
CA GLN A 55 1.93 -2.83 -18.78
C GLN A 55 0.79 -2.36 -19.69
N GLY A 56 1.13 -1.82 -20.85
CA GLY A 56 0.15 -1.44 -21.88
C GLY A 56 -1.00 -0.60 -21.33
N HIS A 57 -2.22 -1.14 -21.43
CA HIS A 57 -3.47 -0.41 -21.18
C HIS A 57 -4.13 -0.72 -19.84
N LEU A 58 -3.49 -1.53 -19.00
CA LEU A 58 -3.98 -1.92 -17.67
C LEU A 58 -2.95 -1.59 -16.59
N LYS A 59 -3.42 -1.01 -15.49
CA LYS A 59 -2.66 -0.81 -14.26
C LYS A 59 -3.13 -1.78 -13.20
N VAL A 60 -2.19 -2.49 -12.58
CA VAL A 60 -2.42 -3.27 -11.38
C VAL A 60 -2.28 -2.34 -10.18
N LEU A 61 -3.34 -2.21 -9.39
CA LEU A 61 -3.41 -1.23 -8.29
C LEU A 61 -3.10 -1.86 -6.94
N THR A 62 -3.62 -3.06 -6.70
CA THR A 62 -3.46 -3.76 -5.42
C THR A 62 -3.37 -5.26 -5.65
N ALA A 63 -2.79 -5.95 -4.68
CA ALA A 63 -2.84 -7.40 -4.54
C ALA A 63 -2.88 -7.75 -3.05
N THR A 64 -3.55 -8.84 -2.72
CA THR A 64 -3.65 -9.43 -1.38
C THR A 64 -3.73 -10.93 -1.52
N ALA A 65 -3.16 -11.66 -0.56
CA ALA A 65 -3.15 -13.11 -0.54
C ALA A 65 -3.88 -13.60 0.72
N ARG A 66 -4.77 -14.56 0.56
CA ARG A 66 -5.53 -15.17 1.65
C ARG A 66 -5.59 -16.67 1.45
N ASN A 67 -5.45 -17.42 2.53
CA ASN A 67 -5.85 -18.82 2.51
C ASN A 67 -7.37 -18.89 2.32
N ASP A 68 -7.81 -19.69 1.36
CA ASP A 68 -9.21 -19.91 0.99
C ASP A 68 -9.41 -21.41 0.81
N GLY A 69 -10.01 -22.08 1.81
CA GLY A 69 -10.06 -23.55 1.88
C GLY A 69 -8.67 -24.18 1.91
N ASP A 70 -8.45 -25.17 1.05
CA ASP A 70 -7.18 -25.91 0.90
C ASP A 70 -6.19 -25.23 -0.07
N GLY A 71 -6.34 -23.93 -0.32
CA GLY A 71 -5.50 -23.20 -1.26
C GLY A 71 -5.27 -21.74 -0.91
N LEU A 72 -4.51 -21.08 -1.76
CA LEU A 72 -4.21 -19.66 -1.68
C LEU A 72 -5.00 -18.93 -2.75
N SER A 73 -5.74 -17.90 -2.34
CA SER A 73 -6.38 -16.97 -3.26
C SER A 73 -5.62 -15.64 -3.25
N VAL A 74 -5.14 -15.23 -4.41
CA VAL A 74 -4.56 -13.90 -4.65
C VAL A 74 -5.59 -13.05 -5.36
N SER A 75 -5.97 -11.92 -4.75
CA SER A 75 -6.97 -11.02 -5.32
C SER A 75 -6.56 -9.56 -5.18
N GLY A 76 -7.07 -8.73 -6.07
CA GLY A 76 -6.67 -7.33 -6.12
C GLY A 76 -7.52 -6.49 -7.04
N LEU A 77 -7.06 -5.28 -7.27
CA LEU A 77 -7.71 -4.31 -8.14
C LEU A 77 -6.84 -3.99 -9.34
N VAL A 78 -7.46 -3.91 -10.50
CA VAL A 78 -6.89 -3.36 -11.73
C VAL A 78 -7.71 -2.18 -12.22
N ARG A 79 -7.11 -1.32 -13.01
CA ARG A 79 -7.78 -0.17 -13.62
C ARG A 79 -7.19 0.07 -14.99
N ARG A 80 -7.97 0.65 -15.88
CA ARG A 80 -7.47 1.07 -17.19
C ARG A 80 -6.44 2.18 -17.04
N ALA A 81 -5.43 2.17 -17.90
CA ALA A 81 -4.44 3.23 -17.94
C ALA A 81 -5.14 4.59 -18.15
N PRO A 82 -4.74 5.68 -17.45
CA PRO A 82 -5.47 6.96 -17.46
C PRO A 82 -5.75 7.58 -18.83
N HIS A 83 -4.96 7.27 -19.86
CA HIS A 83 -5.11 7.81 -21.21
C HIS A 83 -5.74 6.83 -22.21
N TRP A 84 -6.05 5.61 -21.79
CA TRP A 84 -6.70 4.63 -22.64
C TRP A 84 -8.21 4.80 -22.59
N LYS A 85 -8.84 4.93 -23.76
CA LYS A 85 -10.27 5.28 -23.88
C LYS A 85 -11.16 4.12 -24.35
N THR A 86 -10.56 3.03 -24.81
CA THR A 86 -11.29 1.88 -25.38
C THR A 86 -11.27 0.69 -24.42
N GLY A 87 -11.81 -0.44 -24.86
CA GLY A 87 -11.73 -1.71 -24.13
C GLY A 87 -10.27 -2.14 -23.92
N VAL A 88 -10.02 -2.86 -22.83
CA VAL A 88 -8.71 -3.47 -22.54
C VAL A 88 -8.89 -4.97 -22.73
N GLN A 89 -7.99 -5.60 -23.47
CA GLN A 89 -7.92 -7.05 -23.63
C GLN A 89 -6.60 -7.56 -23.04
N GLY A 90 -6.52 -8.85 -22.72
CA GLY A 90 -5.30 -9.48 -22.24
C GLY A 90 -5.56 -10.41 -21.06
N HIS A 91 -4.56 -10.61 -20.23
CA HIS A 91 -4.65 -11.44 -19.03
C HIS A 91 -3.71 -10.93 -17.94
N LEU A 92 -3.95 -11.36 -16.71
CA LEU A 92 -3.06 -11.16 -15.56
C LEU A 92 -2.38 -12.49 -15.25
N ASP A 93 -1.07 -12.54 -15.38
CA ASP A 93 -0.26 -13.64 -14.87
C ASP A 93 0.08 -13.38 -13.41
N VAL A 94 -0.28 -14.35 -12.58
CA VAL A 94 -0.01 -14.32 -11.15
C VAL A 94 0.90 -15.49 -10.83
N GLU A 95 2.09 -15.18 -10.32
CA GLU A 95 3.10 -16.18 -9.97
C GLU A 95 3.45 -16.07 -8.49
N ALA A 96 3.52 -17.21 -7.81
CA ALA A 96 3.87 -17.31 -6.40
C ALA A 96 5.25 -17.94 -6.24
N TYR A 97 6.05 -17.39 -5.32
CA TYR A 97 7.44 -17.76 -5.08
C TYR A 97 7.71 -18.00 -3.60
N ASP A 98 8.60 -18.96 -3.32
CA ASP A 98 9.09 -19.22 -1.96
C ASP A 98 10.21 -18.25 -1.54
N VAL A 99 10.80 -18.48 -0.38
CA VAL A 99 11.87 -17.63 0.19
C VAL A 99 13.18 -17.66 -0.60
N VAL A 100 13.46 -18.75 -1.32
CA VAL A 100 14.69 -18.89 -2.14
C VAL A 100 14.48 -18.40 -3.57
N GLY A 101 13.26 -18.01 -3.92
CA GLY A 101 12.88 -17.51 -5.24
C GLY A 101 12.44 -18.61 -6.20
N ALA A 102 12.20 -19.84 -5.74
CA ALA A 102 11.64 -20.89 -6.57
C ALA A 102 10.13 -20.65 -6.81
N ARG A 103 9.67 -20.87 -8.05
CA ARG A 103 8.26 -20.71 -8.40
C ARG A 103 7.45 -21.88 -7.84
N LEU A 104 6.51 -21.56 -6.95
CA LEU A 104 5.58 -22.51 -6.34
C LEU A 104 4.34 -22.76 -7.19
N GLY A 105 3.93 -21.78 -8.00
CA GLY A 105 2.80 -21.92 -8.92
C GLY A 105 2.57 -20.69 -9.78
N SER A 106 1.76 -20.85 -10.82
CA SER A 106 1.30 -19.77 -11.70
C SER A 106 -0.19 -19.93 -12.02
N SER A 107 -0.88 -18.82 -12.17
CA SER A 107 -2.28 -18.77 -12.58
C SER A 107 -2.50 -17.56 -13.49
N SER A 108 -3.26 -17.73 -14.57
CA SER A 108 -3.56 -16.65 -15.52
C SER A 108 -5.05 -16.30 -15.48
N VAL A 109 -5.36 -15.05 -15.22
CA VAL A 109 -6.73 -14.52 -15.18
C VAL A 109 -7.00 -13.77 -16.47
N VAL A 110 -7.84 -14.36 -17.34
CA VAL A 110 -8.20 -13.69 -18.60
C VAL A 110 -9.04 -12.44 -18.31
N TRP A 111 -8.60 -11.32 -18.84
CA TRP A 111 -9.33 -10.06 -18.76
C TRP A 111 -10.29 -9.95 -19.95
N ARG A 112 -11.55 -10.37 -19.75
CA ARG A 112 -12.62 -10.36 -20.79
C ARG A 112 -13.60 -9.19 -20.64
N GLY A 113 -13.11 -7.95 -20.48
CA GLY A 113 -14.01 -6.85 -20.12
C GLY A 113 -13.59 -5.45 -20.55
N SER A 114 -14.59 -4.64 -20.94
CA SER A 114 -14.45 -3.18 -20.98
C SER A 114 -14.44 -2.67 -19.54
N LEU A 115 -13.41 -1.91 -19.13
CA LEU A 115 -13.35 -1.21 -17.84
C LEU A 115 -14.29 0.02 -17.78
N GLY A 116 -15.46 -0.11 -18.42
CA GLY A 116 -16.52 0.87 -18.57
C GLY A 116 -16.49 1.55 -19.95
N GLY A 117 -17.58 1.44 -20.69
CA GLY A 117 -17.85 2.24 -21.91
C GLY A 117 -18.40 3.65 -21.60
N GLY A 118 -18.57 4.01 -20.32
CA GLY A 118 -19.24 5.23 -19.86
C GLY A 118 -18.31 6.25 -19.19
N GLY A 119 -17.13 6.52 -19.77
CA GLY A 119 -16.27 7.64 -19.36
C GLY A 119 -15.55 7.56 -18.00
N HIS A 120 -16.01 6.73 -17.07
CA HIS A 120 -15.42 6.61 -15.73
C HIS A 120 -14.41 5.46 -15.69
N ASN A 121 -13.14 5.80 -15.46
CA ASN A 121 -12.02 4.88 -15.31
C ASN A 121 -12.07 4.15 -13.94
N GLN A 122 -13.03 3.24 -13.77
CA GLN A 122 -13.24 2.52 -12.51
C GLN A 122 -12.27 1.37 -12.31
N ALA A 123 -11.93 1.09 -11.05
CA ALA A 123 -11.16 -0.09 -10.69
C ALA A 123 -12.07 -1.33 -10.71
N ALA A 124 -11.53 -2.45 -11.17
CA ALA A 124 -12.20 -3.74 -11.20
C ALA A 124 -11.37 -4.79 -10.47
N ARG A 125 -12.03 -5.86 -10.02
CA ARG A 125 -11.39 -6.92 -9.24
C ARG A 125 -10.87 -8.03 -10.14
N TYR A 126 -9.77 -8.63 -9.71
CA TYR A 126 -9.30 -9.93 -10.21
C TYR A 126 -9.08 -10.89 -9.04
N ARG A 127 -9.10 -12.18 -9.34
CA ARG A 127 -8.79 -13.27 -8.41
C ARG A 127 -8.09 -14.39 -9.18
N ALA A 128 -7.00 -14.89 -8.59
CA ALA A 128 -6.23 -16.02 -9.05
C ALA A 128 -6.11 -17.01 -7.88
N ASP A 129 -6.45 -18.27 -8.12
CA ASP A 129 -6.48 -19.29 -7.09
C ASP A 129 -5.37 -20.32 -7.34
N PHE A 130 -4.75 -20.77 -6.25
CA PHE A 130 -3.64 -21.74 -6.21
C PHE A 130 -4.01 -22.89 -5.27
N PRO A 131 -4.63 -23.96 -5.80
CA PRO A 131 -4.97 -25.14 -5.01
C PRO A 131 -3.73 -25.78 -4.39
N GLY A 132 -3.81 -26.19 -3.12
CA GLY A 132 -2.71 -26.87 -2.41
C GLY A 132 -1.56 -25.96 -1.97
N LEU A 133 -1.65 -24.65 -2.22
CA LEU A 133 -0.66 -23.66 -1.78
C LEU A 133 -1.17 -22.91 -0.54
N SER A 134 -0.30 -22.71 0.46
CA SER A 134 -0.61 -21.89 1.63
C SER A 134 0.15 -20.55 1.57
N ALA A 135 -0.48 -19.48 2.08
CA ALA A 135 0.15 -18.18 2.28
C ALA A 135 1.45 -18.25 3.10
N SER A 136 1.61 -19.26 3.97
CA SER A 136 2.84 -19.46 4.76
C SER A 136 4.03 -19.95 3.94
N GLN A 137 3.81 -20.54 2.77
CA GLN A 137 4.86 -21.02 1.87
C GLN A 137 5.31 -19.92 0.90
N VAL A 138 4.44 -18.93 0.67
CA VAL A 138 4.66 -17.87 -0.32
C VAL A 138 5.28 -16.66 0.36
N THR A 139 6.45 -16.24 -0.12
CA THR A 139 7.11 -15.01 0.37
C THR A 139 6.98 -13.86 -0.62
N ARG A 140 6.81 -14.16 -1.90
CA ARG A 140 6.66 -13.16 -2.96
C ARG A 140 5.62 -13.59 -3.97
N VAL A 141 4.82 -12.64 -4.43
CA VAL A 141 3.85 -12.81 -5.51
C VAL A 141 4.10 -11.74 -6.57
N VAL A 142 4.18 -12.15 -7.83
CA VAL A 142 4.26 -11.25 -8.98
C VAL A 142 2.91 -11.25 -9.66
N VAL A 143 2.36 -10.05 -9.91
CA VAL A 143 1.12 -9.86 -10.68
C VAL A 143 1.48 -9.02 -11.90
N ARG A 144 1.45 -9.65 -13.07
CA ARG A 144 1.83 -9.03 -14.34
C ARG A 144 0.64 -8.97 -15.27
N TYR A 145 0.37 -7.81 -15.84
CA TYR A 145 -0.56 -7.73 -16.96
C TYR A 145 0.18 -8.00 -18.28
N SER A 146 -0.40 -8.87 -19.11
CA SER A 146 0.04 -9.15 -20.47
C SER A 146 -1.06 -8.75 -21.47
N PRO A 147 -0.75 -7.90 -22.46
CA PRO A 147 -1.72 -7.46 -23.47
C PRO A 147 -2.00 -8.52 -24.55
N VAL A 148 -1.21 -9.60 -24.59
CA VAL A 148 -1.35 -10.67 -25.57
C VAL A 148 -2.57 -11.54 -25.18
N ALA A 149 -3.40 -11.93 -26.15
CA ALA A 149 -4.42 -12.95 -25.89
C ALA A 149 -3.72 -14.27 -25.56
N HIS A 150 -4.20 -15.02 -24.56
CA HIS A 150 -3.58 -16.26 -24.02
C HIS A 150 -3.58 -17.46 -25.00
N ALA A 151 -3.45 -17.22 -26.30
CA ALA A 151 -3.45 -18.21 -27.37
C ALA A 151 -2.13 -18.24 -28.17
N ALA A 152 -1.03 -17.75 -27.61
CA ALA A 152 0.26 -17.68 -28.31
C ALA A 152 1.49 -18.12 -27.49
N GLU A 153 1.30 -18.79 -26.35
CA GLU A 153 2.40 -19.47 -25.66
C GLU A 153 2.34 -20.96 -26.07
N PRO A 154 3.27 -21.48 -26.91
CA PRO A 154 3.36 -22.91 -27.11
C PRO A 154 3.72 -23.54 -25.76
N SER A 155 2.85 -24.41 -25.27
CA SER A 155 3.10 -25.19 -24.07
C SER A 155 4.47 -25.84 -24.14
N GLU A 156 5.39 -25.46 -23.25
CA GLU A 156 6.65 -26.16 -23.01
C GLU A 156 6.38 -27.48 -22.27
N ALA A 157 5.46 -28.29 -22.80
CA ALA A 157 5.12 -29.63 -22.35
C ALA A 157 5.46 -30.69 -23.41
N ALA A 158 6.40 -30.36 -24.31
CA ALA A 158 6.91 -31.27 -25.33
C ALA A 158 8.41 -31.06 -25.55
N ARG A 159 9.23 -31.36 -24.53
CA ARG A 159 10.62 -31.81 -24.69
C ARG A 159 10.97 -32.81 -23.61
#